data_AF-A0A7J9CT81-F1
#
_entry.id   AF-A0A7J9CT81-F1
#
_cell.length_a   1.000
_cell.length_b   1.000
_cell.length_c   1.000
_cell.angle_alpha   90.00
_cell.angle_beta   90.00
_cell.angle_gamma   90.00
#
_symmetry.space_group_name_H-M   'P 1'
#
loop_
_entity.id
_entity.type
_entity.pdbx_description
1 polymer ?
#
loop_
_entity_poly.entity_id
_entity_poly.type
_entity_poly.pdbx_seq_one_letter_code
_entity_poly.pdbx_strand_id
1 'polypeptide(L)'
;MTMCRRAEKMVKNKLAGNFVEEFAMLWDYADELRLKNPRSTIKMVVNRVIPESPPHFKKFYVCFEVLKRCYKEGSRPILGLDGCFLKGPSKGEMLSTCERDGNNQMYPIA
;
A
#
# COMPACT_ATOMS: atom_id res chain seq x y z
N MET A 1 24.31 0.98 -27.99
CA MET A 1 24.28 0.52 -26.58
C MET A 1 25.31 -0.59 -26.40
N THR A 2 26.24 -0.43 -25.46
CA THR A 2 27.33 -1.39 -25.18
C THR A 2 26.82 -2.70 -24.58
N MET A 3 27.62 -3.78 -24.69
CA MET A 3 27.29 -5.12 -24.16
C MET A 3 26.99 -5.09 -22.66
N CYS A 4 27.77 -4.34 -21.86
CA CYS A 4 27.54 -4.19 -20.43
C CYS A 4 26.17 -3.56 -20.12
N ARG A 5 25.77 -2.53 -20.89
CA ARG A 5 24.47 -1.87 -20.70
C ARG A 5 23.29 -2.77 -21.04
N ARG A 6 23.45 -3.71 -21.98
CA ARG A 6 22.45 -4.72 -22.33
C ARG A 6 22.30 -5.76 -21.21
N ALA A 7 23.42 -6.25 -20.68
CA ALA A 7 23.42 -7.19 -19.55
C ALA A 7 22.78 -6.55 -18.30
N GLU A 8 23.14 -5.32 -17.97
CA GLU A 8 22.56 -4.56 -16.86
C GLU A 8 21.04 -4.39 -17.01
N LYS A 9 20.57 -4.04 -18.22
CA LYS A 9 19.13 -3.92 -18.50
C LYS A 9 18.38 -5.24 -18.31
N MET A 10 18.95 -6.36 -18.77
CA MET A 10 18.35 -7.68 -18.58
C MET A 10 18.20 -8.04 -17.10
N VAL A 11 19.23 -7.79 -16.30
CA VAL A 11 19.19 -8.04 -14.85
C VAL A 11 18.15 -7.14 -14.18
N LYS A 12 18.12 -5.84 -14.51
CA LYS A 12 17.11 -4.91 -13.99
C LYS A 12 15.69 -5.31 -14.35
N ASN A 13 15.45 -5.77 -15.58
CA ASN A 13 14.13 -6.25 -15.99
C ASN A 13 13.71 -7.51 -15.24
N LYS A 14 14.64 -8.46 -15.02
CA LYS A 14 14.35 -9.64 -14.19
C LYS A 14 14.07 -9.28 -12.74
N LEU A 15 14.84 -8.35 -12.16
CA LEU A 15 14.64 -7.85 -10.79
C LEU A 15 13.34 -7.05 -10.64
N ALA A 16 12.94 -6.31 -11.67
CA ALA A 16 11.67 -5.61 -11.70
C ALA A 16 10.45 -6.56 -11.81
N GLY A 17 10.67 -7.85 -12.10
CA GLY A 17 9.64 -8.87 -12.15
C GLY A 17 8.35 -8.39 -12.82
N ASN A 18 7.23 -8.65 -12.16
CA ASN A 18 5.90 -8.27 -12.63
C ASN A 18 5.32 -7.07 -11.86
N PHE A 19 6.17 -6.24 -11.23
CA PHE A 19 5.73 -5.11 -10.39
C PHE A 19 4.75 -4.17 -11.10
N VAL A 20 4.92 -3.96 -12.41
CA VAL A 20 4.02 -3.11 -13.20
C VAL A 20 2.65 -3.75 -13.37
N GLU A 21 2.60 -5.07 -13.58
CA GLU A 21 1.37 -5.83 -13.76
C GLU A 21 0.61 -5.92 -12.42
N GLU A 22 1.30 -6.27 -11.33
CA GLU A 22 0.71 -6.33 -9.99
C GLU A 22 0.18 -4.97 -9.53
N PHE A 23 0.90 -3.89 -9.82
CA PHE A 23 0.43 -2.54 -9.52
C PHE A 23 -0.81 -2.16 -10.33
N ALA A 24 -0.93 -2.64 -11.56
CA ALA A 24 -2.12 -2.43 -12.38
C ALA A 24 -3.36 -3.15 -11.82
N MET A 25 -3.17 -4.24 -11.06
CA MET A 25 -4.24 -5.01 -10.41
C MET A 25 -4.71 -4.43 -9.07
N LEU A 26 -4.22 -3.26 -8.65
CA LEU A 26 -4.58 -2.64 -7.36
C LEU A 26 -6.09 -2.44 -7.17
N TRP A 27 -6.85 -2.22 -8.24
CA TRP A 27 -8.32 -2.14 -8.17
C TRP A 27 -8.95 -3.50 -7.89
N ASP A 28 -8.50 -4.55 -8.55
CA ASP A 28 -8.97 -5.92 -8.32
C ASP A 28 -8.70 -6.34 -6.87
N TYR A 29 -7.52 -6.02 -6.34
CA TYR A 29 -7.20 -6.26 -4.93
C TYR A 29 -8.08 -5.43 -3.99
N ALA A 30 -8.32 -4.16 -4.30
CA ALA A 30 -9.20 -3.32 -3.48
C ALA A 30 -10.62 -3.89 -3.43
N ASP A 31 -11.13 -4.40 -4.55
CA ASP A 31 -12.47 -4.98 -4.64
C ASP A 31 -12.56 -6.33 -3.93
N GLU A 32 -11.54 -7.19 -4.07
CA GLU A 32 -11.49 -8.45 -3.33
C GLU A 32 -11.40 -8.20 -1.81
N LEU A 33 -10.60 -7.21 -1.37
CA LEU A 33 -10.51 -6.84 0.04
C LEU A 33 -11.84 -6.33 0.59
N ARG A 34 -12.58 -5.51 -0.19
CA ARG A 34 -13.92 -5.04 0.18
C ARG A 34 -14.92 -6.20 0.27
N LEU A 35 -14.86 -7.11 -0.68
CA LEU A 35 -15.74 -8.28 -0.75
C LEU A 35 -15.53 -9.21 0.46
N LYS A 36 -14.28 -9.54 0.77
CA LYS A 36 -13.93 -10.47 1.86
C LYS A 36 -13.98 -9.83 3.24
N ASN A 37 -13.86 -8.50 3.33
CA ASN A 37 -13.86 -7.79 4.61
C ASN A 37 -14.85 -6.61 4.59
N PRO A 38 -16.17 -6.84 4.60
CA PRO A 38 -17.19 -5.81 4.35
C PRO A 38 -17.19 -4.63 5.33
N ARG A 39 -16.64 -4.82 6.54
CA ARG A 39 -16.56 -3.76 7.57
C ARG A 39 -15.23 -3.00 7.56
N SER A 40 -14.24 -3.49 6.82
CA SER A 40 -12.93 -2.86 6.70
C SER A 40 -13.01 -1.60 5.84
N THR A 41 -12.13 -0.65 6.10
CA THR A 41 -12.05 0.60 5.35
C THR A 41 -11.00 0.48 4.25
N ILE A 42 -11.45 0.27 3.01
CA ILE A 42 -10.58 0.14 1.83
C ILE A 42 -10.85 1.28 0.85
N LYS A 43 -9.91 2.22 0.72
CA LYS A 43 -10.06 3.43 -0.11
C LYS A 43 -8.97 3.48 -1.17
N MET A 44 -9.39 3.51 -2.43
CA MET A 44 -8.51 3.78 -3.58
C MET A 44 -8.80 5.19 -4.07
N VAL A 45 -7.78 6.04 -4.12
CA VAL A 45 -7.88 7.43 -4.58
C VAL A 45 -6.97 7.61 -5.79
N VAL A 46 -7.57 8.15 -6.85
CA VAL A 46 -6.88 8.48 -8.09
C VAL A 46 -7.08 9.95 -8.43
N ASN A 47 -6.13 10.54 -9.14
CA ASN A 47 -6.25 11.85 -9.74
C ASN A 47 -6.52 11.68 -11.25
N ARG A 48 -7.27 12.60 -11.83
CA ARG A 48 -7.44 12.76 -13.26
C ARG A 48 -7.15 14.22 -13.61
N VAL A 49 -6.45 14.46 -14.72
CA VAL A 49 -6.17 15.83 -15.18
C VAL A 49 -7.45 16.45 -15.74
N ILE A 50 -8.18 15.66 -16.53
CA ILE A 50 -9.55 15.91 -17.01
C ILE A 50 -10.39 14.64 -16.84
N PRO A 51 -11.73 14.69 -16.76
CA PRO A 51 -12.56 13.51 -16.46
C PRO A 51 -12.29 12.30 -17.37
N GLU A 52 -11.98 12.54 -18.65
CA GLU A 52 -11.72 11.52 -19.67
C GLU A 52 -10.28 10.98 -19.63
N SER A 53 -9.37 11.65 -18.93
CA SER A 53 -7.96 11.20 -18.83
C SER A 53 -7.84 9.92 -18.03
N PRO A 54 -6.86 9.05 -18.35
CA PRO A 54 -6.56 7.87 -17.55
C PRO A 54 -6.32 8.23 -16.08
N PRO A 55 -6.82 7.43 -15.12
CA PRO A 55 -6.60 7.71 -13.72
C PRO A 55 -5.14 7.50 -13.34
N HIS A 56 -4.56 8.48 -12.65
CA HIS A 56 -3.25 8.37 -12.03
C HIS A 56 -3.41 8.00 -10.56
N PHE A 57 -2.68 6.98 -10.12
CA PHE A 57 -2.66 6.59 -8.71
C PHE A 57 -2.29 7.79 -7.82
N LYS A 58 -3.05 7.99 -6.74
CA LYS A 58 -2.73 8.99 -5.71
C LYS A 58 -2.41 8.30 -4.39
N LYS A 59 -3.34 7.52 -3.86
CA LYS A 59 -3.23 6.84 -2.56
C LYS A 59 -4.08 5.59 -2.53
N PHE A 60 -3.60 4.56 -1.84
CA PHE A 60 -4.37 3.39 -1.45
C PHE A 60 -4.30 3.25 0.06
N TYR A 61 -5.45 3.12 0.71
CA TYR A 61 -5.58 3.02 2.15
C TYR A 61 -6.36 1.77 2.51
N VAL A 62 -5.83 1.01 3.45
CA VAL A 62 -6.39 -0.23 3.95
C VAL A 62 -6.39 -0.17 5.47
N CYS A 63 -7.54 -0.34 6.10
CA CYS A 63 -7.63 -0.53 7.54
C CYS A 63 -8.68 -1.59 7.84
N PHE A 64 -8.23 -2.71 8.41
CA PHE A 64 -9.12 -3.82 8.72
C PHE A 64 -9.97 -3.51 9.95
N GLU A 65 -11.24 -3.89 9.89
CA GLU A 65 -12.17 -3.60 11.00
C GLU A 65 -11.72 -4.23 12.31
N VAL A 66 -11.16 -5.44 12.26
CA VAL A 66 -10.67 -6.14 13.46
C VAL A 66 -9.58 -5.32 14.15
N LEU A 67 -8.62 -4.79 13.39
CA LEU A 67 -7.52 -3.97 13.93
C LEU A 67 -8.06 -2.66 14.53
N LYS A 68 -8.94 -1.98 13.80
CA LYS A 68 -9.60 -0.77 14.28
C LYS A 68 -10.40 -0.99 15.56
N ARG A 69 -11.03 -2.16 15.72
CA ARG A 69 -11.78 -2.51 16.92
C ARG A 69 -10.85 -2.84 18.08
N CYS A 70 -9.79 -3.62 17.84
CA CYS A 70 -8.77 -3.92 18.85
C CYS A 70 -8.20 -2.63 19.44
N TYR A 71 -7.88 -1.65 18.60
CA TYR A 71 -7.43 -0.33 19.04
C TYR A 71 -8.41 0.32 20.04
N LYS A 72 -9.69 0.34 19.67
CA LYS A 72 -10.74 1.04 20.43
C LYS A 72 -11.07 0.37 21.76
N GLU A 73 -10.96 -0.96 21.83
CA GLU A 73 -11.41 -1.75 22.97
C GLU A 73 -10.27 -2.10 23.95
N GLY A 74 -9.05 -2.29 23.46
CA GLY A 74 -7.96 -2.88 24.25
C GLY A 74 -6.64 -2.12 24.24
N SER A 75 -6.47 -1.10 23.39
CA SER A 75 -5.18 -0.44 23.21
C SER A 75 -5.10 0.89 23.96
N ARG A 76 -3.88 1.37 24.19
CA ARG A 76 -3.66 2.69 24.78
C ARG A 76 -4.05 3.76 23.76
N PRO A 77 -4.48 4.96 24.18
CA PRO A 77 -4.83 6.06 23.27
C PRO A 77 -3.58 6.72 22.66
N ILE A 78 -2.67 5.91 22.11
CA ILE A 78 -1.40 6.30 21.51
C ILE A 78 -1.35 5.66 20.12
N LEU A 79 -1.19 6.50 19.10
CA LEU A 79 -0.98 6.09 17.72
C LEU A 79 0.34 6.68 17.23
N GLY A 80 1.21 5.84 16.70
CA GLY A 80 2.38 6.24 15.94
C GLY A 80 2.10 6.11 14.45
N LEU A 81 2.52 7.11 13.67
CA LEU A 81 2.53 7.05 12.22
C LEU A 81 3.99 7.02 11.77
N ASP A 82 4.36 5.99 11.04
CA ASP A 82 5.68 5.86 10.43
C ASP A 82 5.55 5.71 8.91
N GLY A 83 6.63 5.97 8.18
CA GLY A 83 6.63 5.90 6.74
C GLY A 83 8.00 5.64 6.14
N CYS A 84 8.01 4.95 5.01
CA CYS A 84 9.24 4.73 4.24
C CYS A 84 9.03 4.97 2.75
N PHE A 85 10.12 5.37 2.08
CA PHE A 85 10.12 5.56 0.63
C PHE A 85 10.30 4.21 -0.08
N LEU A 86 9.40 3.92 -1.03
CA LEU A 86 9.46 2.70 -1.82
C LEU A 86 10.62 2.74 -2.83
N LYS A 87 11.45 1.70 -2.77
CA LYS A 87 12.53 1.46 -3.75
C LYS A 87 12.05 0.43 -4.77
N GLY A 88 11.44 0.92 -5.85
CA GLY A 88 11.01 0.07 -6.96
C GLY A 88 10.75 0.86 -8.24
N PRO A 89 10.18 0.20 -9.27
CA PRO A 89 9.69 0.86 -10.48
C PRO A 89 8.59 1.88 -10.15
N SER A 90 7.66 1.50 -9.27
CA SER A 90 6.65 2.39 -8.70
C SER A 90 7.24 3.13 -7.51
N LYS A 91 7.50 4.43 -7.69
CA LYS A 91 7.94 5.32 -6.60
C LYS A 91 6.76 5.73 -5.74
N GLY A 92 7.02 6.01 -4.47
CA GLY A 92 6.00 6.49 -3.54
C GLY A 92 6.44 6.35 -2.09
N GLU A 93 5.50 6.60 -1.20
CA GLU A 93 5.64 6.47 0.25
C GLU A 93 4.67 5.41 0.73
N MET A 94 5.17 4.50 1.56
CA MET A 94 4.34 3.57 2.32
C MET A 94 4.25 4.09 3.74
N LEU A 95 3.03 4.38 4.19
CA LEU A 95 2.75 4.83 5.54
C LEU A 95 2.15 3.65 6.32
N SER A 96 2.51 3.53 7.59
CA SER A 96 1.96 2.54 8.51
C SER A 96 1.62 3.20 9.83
N THR A 97 0.42 2.93 10.34
CA THR A 97 -0.05 3.38 11.64
C THR A 97 0.07 2.22 12.61
N CYS A 98 0.76 2.43 13.73
CA CYS A 98 0.92 1.46 14.79
C CYS A 98 0.32 1.96 16.11
N GLU A 99 -0.33 1.09 16.86
CA GLU A 99 -0.76 1.34 18.24
C GLU A 99 0.24 0.76 19.23
N ARG A 100 0.06 1.14 20.51
CA ARG A 100 0.66 0.45 21.64
C ARG A 100 -0.42 -0.14 22.54
N ASP A 101 -0.34 -1.43 22.81
CA ASP A 101 -1.35 -2.12 23.60
C ASP A 101 -1.11 -2.00 25.13
N GLY A 102 -1.98 -2.62 25.93
CA GLY A 102 -1.83 -2.70 27.39
C GLY A 102 -0.53 -3.37 27.84
N ASN A 103 -0.03 -4.33 27.06
CA ASN A 103 1.23 -5.06 27.29
C ASN A 103 2.48 -4.36 26.74
N ASN A 104 2.35 -3.08 26.36
CA ASN A 104 3.43 -2.25 25.81
C ASN A 104 4.01 -2.75 24.46
N GLN A 105 3.33 -3.66 23.77
CA GLN A 105 3.68 -4.15 22.44
C GLN A 105 3.15 -3.20 21.35
N MET A 106 3.79 -3.23 20.18
CA MET A 106 3.38 -2.43 19.01
C MET A 106 2.64 -3.30 18.00
N TYR A 107 1.49 -2.82 17.53
CA TYR A 107 0.67 -3.53 16.53
C TYR A 107 0.32 -2.60 15.36
N PRO A 108 0.41 -3.07 14.10
CA PRO A 108 -0.04 -2.29 12.96
C PRO A 108 -1.57 -2.25 12.89
N ILE A 109 -2.13 -1.10 12.50
CA ILE A 109 -3.58 -0.86 12.40
C ILE A 109 -4.01 -0.58 10.96
N ALA A 110 -3.20 0.18 10.23
CA ALA A 110 -3.51 0.68 8.90
C ALA A 110 -2.25 1.04 8.12
#